data_AF-A0A485NSG0-F1
#
_entry.id   AF-A0A485NSG0-F1
#
_cell.length_a   1.000
_cell.length_b   1.000
_cell.length_c   1.000
_cell.angle_alpha   90.00
_cell.angle_beta   90.00
_cell.angle_gamma   90.00
#
_symmetry.space_group_name_H-M   'P 1'
#
loop_
_entity.id
_entity.type
_entity.pdbx_description
1 polymer ?
#
loop_
_entity_poly.entity_id
_entity_poly.type
_entity_poly.pdbx_seq_one_letter_code
_entity_poly.pdbx_strand_id
1 'polypeptide(L)'
;MALGGQNILSMMGKLMEPKKTEITDKLQGETNKVVNKYIDQGIAELVPGVLFVDEVHMLDIECFTYLHWDLESSIASIIIFASNRGICVIRDTEDSTSPHDIPLDLLDHVIIIGNMLYTPQEMKQIIKI
;
A
#
# COMPACT_ATOMS: atom_id res chain seq x y z
N MET A 1 -24.41 27.22 37.86
CA MET A 1 -24.81 25.93 37.26
C MET A 1 -24.72 26.08 35.75
N ALA A 2 -23.57 25.78 35.13
CA ALA A 2 -23.43 25.66 33.68
C ALA A 2 -21.99 25.23 33.35
N LEU A 3 -21.71 23.92 33.35
CA LEU A 3 -20.52 23.31 32.75
C LEU A 3 -20.87 21.82 32.57
N GLY A 4 -21.23 21.42 31.36
CA GLY A 4 -21.62 20.03 31.07
C GLY A 4 -22.15 19.77 29.65
N GLY A 5 -22.55 20.82 28.91
CA GLY A 5 -23.16 20.65 27.57
C GLY A 5 -22.19 20.55 26.39
N GLN A 6 -20.89 20.89 26.54
CA GLN A 6 -19.96 20.95 25.41
C GLN A 6 -19.33 19.60 25.01
N ASN A 7 -19.29 18.62 25.92
CA ASN A 7 -18.62 17.34 25.64
C ASN A 7 -19.44 16.42 24.71
N ILE A 8 -20.77 16.40 24.84
CA ILE A 8 -21.64 15.49 24.08
C ILE A 8 -21.72 15.91 22.60
N LEU A 9 -21.76 17.22 22.32
CA LEU A 9 -21.81 17.74 20.95
C LEU A 9 -20.50 17.49 20.20
N SER A 10 -19.35 17.61 20.88
CA SER A 10 -18.04 17.29 20.30
C SER A 10 -17.84 15.78 20.04
N MET A 11 -18.42 14.93 20.89
CA MET A 11 -18.43 13.47 20.68
C MET A 11 -19.37 13.06 19.55
N MET A 12 -20.55 13.69 19.44
CA MET A 12 -21.47 13.48 18.32
C MET A 12 -20.87 13.96 16.99
N GLY A 13 -20.08 15.04 16.98
CA GLY A 13 -19.34 15.49 15.80
C GLY A 13 -18.30 14.48 15.30
N LYS A 14 -17.61 13.76 16.20
CA LYS A 14 -16.70 12.65 15.84
C LYS A 14 -17.43 11.38 15.42
N LEU A 15 -18.63 11.13 15.96
CA LEU A 15 -19.49 10.01 15.53
C LEU A 15 -20.22 10.28 14.20
N MET A 16 -20.41 11.56 13.86
CA MET A 16 -20.97 12.05 12.60
C MET A 16 -19.89 12.53 11.63
N GLU A 17 -18.61 12.19 11.86
CA GLU A 17 -17.59 12.39 10.82
C GLU A 17 -18.07 11.61 9.58
N PRO A 18 -18.32 12.29 8.45
CA PRO A 18 -18.72 11.60 7.24
C PRO A 18 -17.62 10.60 6.91
N LYS A 19 -17.99 9.33 6.67
CA LYS A 19 -17.08 8.33 6.10
C LYS A 19 -16.35 9.00 4.94
N LYS A 20 -15.02 8.86 4.89
CA LYS A 20 -14.22 9.36 3.76
C LYS A 20 -14.92 8.94 2.47
N THR A 21 -15.48 9.91 1.76
CA THR A 21 -16.11 9.65 0.48
C THR A 21 -15.03 9.19 -0.47
N GLU A 22 -15.32 8.15 -1.24
CA GLU A 22 -14.43 7.66 -2.29
C GLU A 22 -14.01 8.82 -3.20
N ILE A 23 -12.72 8.88 -3.50
CA ILE A 23 -12.18 9.91 -4.38
C ILE A 23 -12.53 9.50 -5.80
N THR A 24 -13.33 10.32 -6.48
CA THR A 24 -13.65 10.06 -7.89
C THR A 24 -12.44 10.25 -8.79
N ASP A 25 -12.34 9.46 -9.86
CA ASP A 25 -11.29 9.57 -10.88
C ASP A 25 -11.15 10.99 -11.46
N LYS A 26 -12.26 11.73 -11.54
CA LYS A 26 -12.27 13.12 -12.01
C LYS A 26 -11.45 14.02 -11.09
N LEU A 27 -11.67 13.91 -9.77
CA LEU A 27 -10.94 14.68 -8.75
C LEU A 27 -9.45 14.29 -8.73
N GLN A 28 -9.15 13.00 -8.85
CA GLN A 28 -7.77 12.52 -8.94
C GLN A 28 -7.08 13.04 -10.21
N GLY A 29 -7.76 13.00 -11.36
CA GLY A 29 -7.24 13.52 -12.62
C GLY A 29 -7.02 15.03 -12.62
N GLU A 30 -7.92 15.81 -12.02
CA GLU A 30 -7.72 17.26 -11.83
C GLU A 30 -6.52 17.56 -10.94
N THR A 31 -6.38 16.81 -9.84
CA THR A 31 -5.23 16.94 -8.92
C THR A 31 -3.92 16.62 -9.63
N ASN A 32 -3.86 15.50 -10.36
CA ASN A 32 -2.68 15.07 -11.10
C ASN A 32 -2.26 16.11 -12.16
N LYS A 33 -3.22 16.77 -12.83
CA LYS A 33 -2.91 17.86 -13.78
C LYS A 33 -2.22 19.05 -13.10
N VAL A 34 -2.69 19.44 -11.91
CA VAL A 34 -2.09 20.55 -11.16
C VAL A 34 -0.70 20.18 -10.66
N VAL A 35 -0.53 18.97 -10.13
CA VAL A 35 0.77 18.45 -9.66
C VAL A 35 1.77 18.41 -10.82
N ASN A 36 1.40 17.82 -11.96
CA ASN A 36 2.26 17.77 -13.16
C ASN A 36 2.64 19.16 -13.65
N LYS A 37 1.71 20.12 -13.64
CA LYS A 37 2.01 21.52 -14.01
C LYS A 37 3.08 22.13 -13.09
N TYR A 38 3.04 21.87 -11.78
CA TYR A 38 4.05 22.39 -10.87
C TYR A 38 5.43 21.73 -11.06
N ILE A 39 5.44 20.45 -11.45
CA ILE A 39 6.67 19.74 -11.81
C ILE A 39 7.25 20.34 -13.10
N ASP A 40 6.44 20.48 -14.15
CA ASP A 40 6.87 21.03 -15.45
C ASP A 40 7.38 22.47 -15.36
N GLN A 41 6.84 23.26 -14.43
CA GLN A 41 7.26 24.63 -14.17
C GLN A 41 8.51 24.74 -13.29
N GLY A 42 9.02 23.62 -12.77
CA GLY A 42 10.16 23.58 -11.85
C GLY A 42 9.86 24.17 -10.46
N ILE A 43 8.58 24.26 -10.08
CA ILE A 43 8.13 24.76 -8.77
C ILE A 43 8.22 23.66 -7.71
N ALA A 44 7.97 22.41 -8.12
CA ALA A 44 8.00 21.25 -7.25
C ALA A 44 8.79 20.11 -7.91
N GLU A 45 9.38 19.25 -7.08
CA GLU A 45 10.00 18.00 -7.49
C GLU A 45 9.16 16.85 -6.96
N LEU A 46 8.98 15.82 -7.79
CA LEU A 46 8.29 14.61 -7.39
C LEU A 46 9.28 13.62 -6.77
N VAL A 47 9.10 13.31 -5.49
CA VAL A 47 9.89 12.30 -4.78
C VAL A 47 9.03 11.05 -4.58
N PRO A 48 9.31 9.92 -5.26
CA PRO A 48 8.54 8.70 -5.08
C PRO A 48 8.75 8.13 -3.68
N GLY A 49 7.67 7.69 -3.05
CA GLY A 49 7.69 7.03 -1.76
C GLY A 49 7.94 5.52 -1.87
N VAL A 50 7.81 4.83 -0.73
CA VAL A 50 7.82 3.37 -0.65
C VAL A 50 6.47 2.90 -0.09
N LEU A 51 5.79 2.03 -0.83
CA LEU A 51 4.62 1.30 -0.36
C LEU A 51 5.07 -0.10 0.09
N PHE A 52 5.06 -0.34 1.40
CA PHE A 52 5.36 -1.65 1.96
C PHE A 52 4.06 -2.40 2.25
N VAL A 53 3.88 -3.56 1.61
CA VAL A 53 2.75 -4.45 1.81
C VAL A 53 3.27 -5.73 2.47
N ASP A 54 3.02 -5.85 3.77
CA ASP A 54 3.26 -7.10 4.48
C ASP A 54 2.14 -8.10 4.23
N GLU A 55 2.46 -9.39 4.36
CA GLU A 55 1.51 -10.49 4.21
C GLU A 55 0.70 -10.42 2.89
N VAL A 56 1.40 -10.32 1.75
CA VAL A 56 0.76 -10.10 0.43
C VAL A 56 -0.32 -11.13 0.07
N HIS A 57 -0.25 -12.33 0.65
CA HIS A 57 -1.25 -13.40 0.52
C HIS A 57 -2.65 -13.03 1.07
N MET A 58 -2.79 -11.90 1.74
CA MET A 58 -4.06 -11.34 2.18
C MET A 58 -4.79 -10.59 1.05
N LEU A 59 -4.09 -10.17 -0.01
CA LEU A 59 -4.64 -9.48 -1.15
C LEU A 59 -5.39 -10.43 -2.10
N ASP A 60 -6.45 -9.91 -2.70
CA ASP A 60 -7.19 -10.54 -3.79
C ASP A 60 -6.63 -10.11 -5.16
N ILE A 61 -7.13 -10.75 -6.22
CA ILE A 61 -6.71 -10.45 -7.59
C ILE A 61 -7.04 -9.01 -8.03
N GLU A 62 -8.10 -8.41 -7.50
CA GLU A 62 -8.49 -7.03 -7.82
C GLU A 62 -7.46 -6.03 -7.26
N CYS A 63 -7.00 -6.26 -6.04
CA CYS A 63 -5.92 -5.50 -5.42
C CYS A 63 -4.63 -5.59 -6.24
N PHE A 64 -4.25 -6.78 -6.70
CA PHE A 64 -3.06 -6.92 -7.56
C PHE A 64 -3.22 -6.22 -8.90
N THR A 65 -4.42 -6.25 -9.49
CA THR A 65 -4.71 -5.53 -10.74
C THR A 65 -4.57 -4.02 -10.54
N TYR A 66 -5.08 -3.49 -9.44
CA TYR A 66 -4.93 -2.08 -9.08
C TYR A 66 -3.45 -1.69 -8.87
N LEU A 67 -2.70 -2.50 -8.12
CA LEU A 67 -1.28 -2.24 -7.85
C LEU A 67 -0.43 -2.34 -9.14
N HIS A 68 -0.79 -3.25 -10.06
CA HIS A 68 -0.15 -3.32 -11.38
C HIS A 68 -0.35 -2.02 -12.16
N TRP A 69 -1.56 -1.45 -12.18
CA TRP A 69 -1.80 -0.14 -12.80
C TRP A 69 -1.09 1.01 -12.10
N ASP A 70 -0.98 0.97 -10.77
CA ASP A 70 -0.22 1.99 -10.03
C ASP A 70 1.27 1.96 -10.38
N LEU A 71 1.86 0.77 -10.57
CA LEU A 71 3.24 0.60 -11.03
C LEU A 71 3.51 1.14 -12.44
N GLU A 72 2.50 1.13 -13.31
CA GLU A 72 2.60 1.69 -14.67
C GLU A 72 2.50 3.23 -14.69
N SER A 73 2.05 3.84 -13.59
CA SER A 73 1.92 5.30 -13.49
C SER A 73 3.28 5.99 -13.51
N SER A 74 3.37 7.16 -14.15
CA SER A 74 4.60 7.97 -14.17
C SER A 74 5.01 8.51 -12.79
N ILE A 75 4.10 8.43 -11.80
CA ILE A 75 4.28 8.91 -10.43
C ILE A 75 4.29 7.71 -9.45
N ALA A 76 4.53 6.50 -9.94
CA ALA A 76 4.48 5.28 -9.15
C ALA A 76 5.46 5.32 -7.97
N SER A 77 5.02 4.80 -6.82
CA SER A 77 5.88 4.54 -5.68
C SER A 77 6.63 3.21 -5.84
N ILE A 78 7.73 3.03 -5.11
CA ILE A 78 8.40 1.72 -5.05
C ILE A 78 7.55 0.81 -4.18
N ILE A 79 7.06 -0.30 -4.75
CA ILE A 79 6.25 -1.27 -4.02
C ILE A 79 7.14 -2.41 -3.54
N ILE A 80 7.08 -2.71 -2.24
CA ILE A 80 7.78 -3.84 -1.61
C ILE A 80 6.73 -4.80 -1.05
N PHE A 81 6.68 -6.00 -1.62
CA PHE A 81 5.86 -7.09 -1.12
C PHE A 81 6.65 -7.97 -0.17
N ALA A 82 6.05 -8.33 0.98
CA ALA A 82 6.56 -9.36 1.85
C ALA A 82 5.60 -10.56 1.90
N SER A 83 6.16 -11.75 1.71
CA SER A 83 5.45 -13.01 1.86
C SER A 83 6.31 -13.99 2.64
N ASN A 84 5.68 -14.68 3.59
CA ASN A 84 6.25 -15.81 4.33
C ASN A 84 5.80 -17.16 3.76
N ARG A 85 5.06 -17.17 2.64
CA ARG A 85 4.51 -18.36 1.99
C ARG A 85 5.27 -18.69 0.71
N GLY A 86 5.44 -20.00 0.46
CA GLY A 86 6.17 -20.51 -0.71
C GLY A 86 5.29 -20.63 -1.96
N ILE A 87 4.38 -21.61 -1.98
CA ILE A 87 3.41 -21.82 -3.06
C ILE A 87 2.03 -21.85 -2.42
N CYS A 88 1.12 -20.98 -2.86
CA CYS A 88 -0.23 -20.87 -2.32
C CYS A 88 -1.22 -20.42 -3.41
N VAL A 89 -2.51 -20.58 -3.13
CA VAL A 89 -3.60 -20.22 -4.05
C VAL A 89 -3.94 -18.75 -3.86
N ILE A 90 -3.99 -17.99 -4.94
CA ILE A 90 -4.39 -16.58 -4.90
C ILE A 90 -5.86 -16.51 -4.48
N ARG A 91 -6.18 -15.63 -3.52
CA ARG A 91 -7.56 -15.41 -3.06
C ARG A 91 -8.46 -15.03 -4.22
N ASP A 92 -9.67 -15.60 -4.22
CA ASP A 92 -10.71 -15.36 -5.22
C ASP A 92 -10.36 -15.82 -6.65
N THR A 93 -9.42 -16.76 -6.77
CA THR A 93 -9.18 -17.51 -8.02
C THR A 93 -9.54 -18.98 -7.83
N GLU A 94 -10.25 -19.56 -8.80
CA GLU A 94 -10.83 -20.90 -8.62
C GLU A 94 -9.80 -22.05 -8.62
N ASP A 95 -8.56 -21.85 -9.11
CA ASP A 95 -7.48 -22.87 -9.03
C ASP A 95 -6.09 -22.33 -9.49
N SER A 96 -5.79 -21.03 -9.30
CA SER A 96 -4.48 -20.49 -9.68
C SER A 96 -3.48 -20.59 -8.52
N THR A 97 -2.55 -21.54 -8.61
CA THR A 97 -1.39 -21.60 -7.71
C THR A 97 -0.30 -20.69 -8.22
N SER A 98 0.23 -19.83 -7.37
CA SER A 98 1.34 -18.93 -7.71
C SER A 98 2.48 -19.02 -6.71
N PRO A 99 3.73 -18.82 -7.16
CA PRO A 99 4.84 -18.56 -6.24
C PRO A 99 4.57 -17.29 -5.44
N HIS A 100 4.73 -17.36 -4.11
CA HIS A 100 4.65 -16.22 -3.20
C HIS A 100 3.30 -15.48 -3.12
N ASP A 101 2.20 -16.08 -3.60
CA ASP A 101 0.86 -15.49 -3.63
C ASP A 101 0.73 -14.25 -4.55
N ILE A 102 1.59 -14.13 -5.56
CA ILE A 102 1.60 -13.02 -6.52
C ILE A 102 1.22 -13.54 -7.91
N PRO A 103 0.30 -12.87 -8.65
CA PRO A 103 0.00 -13.25 -10.03
C PRO A 103 1.26 -13.31 -10.91
N LEU A 104 1.32 -14.29 -11.82
CA LEU A 104 2.48 -14.49 -12.71
C LEU A 104 2.83 -13.23 -13.51
N ASP A 105 1.82 -12.47 -13.94
CA ASP A 105 2.01 -11.23 -14.69
C ASP A 105 2.76 -10.15 -13.88
N LEU A 106 2.53 -10.12 -12.56
CA LEU A 106 3.24 -9.20 -11.68
C LEU A 106 4.62 -9.74 -11.32
N LEU A 107 4.78 -11.07 -11.16
CA LEU A 107 6.06 -11.73 -10.87
C LEU A 107 7.16 -11.39 -11.88
N ASP A 108 6.82 -11.24 -13.16
CA ASP A 108 7.76 -10.82 -14.21
C ASP A 108 8.33 -9.40 -13.99
N HIS A 109 7.64 -8.58 -13.20
CA HIS A 109 8.02 -7.20 -12.88
C HIS A 109 8.66 -7.06 -11.48
N VAL A 110 8.76 -8.13 -10.68
CA VAL A 110 9.29 -8.07 -9.31
C VAL A 110 10.71 -8.62 -9.21
N ILE A 111 11.52 -7.99 -8.36
CA ILE A 111 12.80 -8.55 -7.91
C ILE A 111 12.55 -9.32 -6.61
N ILE A 112 12.76 -10.64 -6.64
CA ILE A 112 12.60 -11.50 -5.47
C ILE A 112 13.88 -11.48 -4.63
N ILE A 113 13.77 -11.09 -3.36
CA ILE A 113 14.85 -11.11 -2.37
C ILE A 113 14.53 -12.18 -1.33
N GLY A 114 15.31 -13.26 -1.31
CA GLY A 114 15.17 -14.34 -0.33
C GLY A 114 15.84 -14.00 1.01
N ASN A 115 15.08 -14.08 2.10
CA ASN A 115 15.62 -13.92 3.45
C ASN A 115 16.16 -15.26 3.98
N MET A 116 17.31 -15.21 4.65
CA MET A 116 17.94 -16.36 5.31
C MET A 116 17.73 -16.28 6.83
N LEU A 117 17.69 -17.44 7.49
CA LEU A 117 17.61 -17.49 8.96
C LEU A 117 18.91 -16.97 9.58
N TYR A 118 18.77 -16.20 10.67
CA TYR A 118 19.91 -15.71 11.43
C TYR A 118 20.69 -16.83 12.11
N THR A 119 22.01 -16.70 12.14
CA THR A 119 22.89 -17.56 12.93
C THR A 119 22.76 -17.26 14.43
N PRO A 120 23.13 -18.21 15.32
CA PRO A 120 23.14 -17.94 16.76
C PRO A 120 24.05 -16.78 17.18
N GLN A 121 25.08 -16.47 16.39
CA GLN A 121 25.97 -15.33 16.65
C GLN A 121 25.29 -14.00 16.32
N GLU A 122 24.61 -13.92 15.17
CA GLU A 122 23.81 -12.74 14.77
C GLU A 122 22.63 -12.53 15.72
N MET A 123 21.90 -13.59 16.10
CA MET A 123 20.80 -13.49 17.07
C MET A 123 21.28 -12.90 18.41
N LYS A 124 22.46 -13.30 18.90
CA LYS A 124 23.05 -12.72 20.12
C LYS A 124 23.36 -11.23 19.95
N GLN A 125 23.76 -10.78 18.76
CA GLN A 125 23.99 -9.36 18.49
C GLN A 125 22.68 -8.57 18.43
N ILE A 126 21.63 -9.11 17.78
CA ILE A 126 20.30 -8.49 17.69
C ILE A 126 19.69 -8.31 19.08
N ILE A 127 19.75 -9.34 19.93
CA ILE A 127 19.16 -9.31 21.30
C ILE A 127 19.95 -8.39 22.25
N LYS A 128 21.21 -8.07 21.95
CA LYS A 128 22.04 -7.22 22.80
C LYS A 128 21.66 -5.73 22.73
N ILE A 129 20.86 -5.34 21.73
CA ILE A 129 20.27 -4.00 21.61
C ILE A 129 19.24 -3.81 22.73
#